data_AF-A0A7C4VLM0-F1
#
_entry.id   AF-A0A7C4VLM0-F1
#
_cell.length_a   1.000
_cell.length_b   1.000
_cell.length_c   1.000
_cell.angle_alpha   90.00
_cell.angle_beta   90.00
_cell.angle_gamma   90.00
#
_symmetry.space_group_name_H-M   'P 1'
#
loop_
_entity.id
_entity.type
_entity.pdbx_description
1 polymer ?
#
loop_
_entity_poly.entity_id
_entity_poly.type
_entity_poly.pdbx_seq_one_letter_code
_entity_poly.pdbx_strand_id
1 'polypeptide(L)'
;MNANYTLKAVFKSLVHDIAIIRIISPAVINQGSNLSINVTIENQGDFKEIFNLTVYLNTTPIEIKTISLESGALTTLNFIWNTTGFAEGKYVLSAWIAPVLEETEILDNKKSISMEIVTISFEGPFYWRSIEYWVVQFGRKRRAICLVSNY
;
A
#
# COMPACT_ATOMS: atom_id res chain seq x y z
N MET A 1 -11.46 63.58 -19.08
CA MET A 1 -12.05 62.23 -18.99
C MET A 1 -11.12 61.41 -18.13
N ASN A 2 -11.51 61.12 -16.89
CA ASN A 2 -10.64 60.38 -15.97
C ASN A 2 -11.12 58.93 -15.99
N ALA A 3 -10.34 58.05 -16.60
CA ALA A 3 -10.62 56.61 -16.57
C ALA A 3 -10.38 56.10 -15.15
N ASN A 4 -11.44 55.65 -14.49
CA ASN A 4 -11.34 54.93 -13.23
C ASN A 4 -10.94 53.48 -13.54
N TYR A 5 -9.72 53.10 -13.15
CA TYR A 5 -9.28 51.71 -13.20
C TYR A 5 -9.54 51.05 -11.85
N THR A 6 -10.37 50.01 -11.82
CA THR A 6 -10.54 49.16 -10.65
C THR A 6 -9.47 48.07 -10.68
N LEU A 7 -8.55 48.10 -9.71
CA LEU A 7 -7.56 47.05 -9.50
C LEU A 7 -8.24 45.87 -8.80
N LYS A 8 -8.28 44.71 -9.45
CA LYS A 8 -8.73 43.46 -8.84
C LYS A 8 -7.51 42.69 -8.34
N ALA A 9 -7.25 42.74 -7.04
CA ALA A 9 -6.28 41.85 -6.41
C ALA A 9 -6.89 40.45 -6.25
N VAL A 10 -6.19 39.42 -6.71
CA VAL A 10 -6.51 38.02 -6.45
C VAL A 10 -5.42 37.47 -5.54
N PHE A 11 -5.79 37.12 -4.31
CA PHE A 11 -4.87 36.50 -3.37
C PHE A 11 -4.98 34.97 -3.51
N LYS A 12 -3.89 34.30 -3.85
CA LYS A 12 -3.80 32.84 -3.78
C LYS A 12 -3.47 32.48 -2.34
N SER A 13 -4.33 31.70 -1.68
CA SER A 13 -3.99 31.08 -0.40
C SER A 13 -2.99 29.96 -0.66
N LEU A 14 -1.89 29.93 0.08
CA LEU A 14 -0.98 28.79 0.07
C LEU A 14 -1.50 27.73 1.02
N VAL A 15 -1.35 26.47 0.65
CA VAL A 15 -1.90 25.35 1.42
C VAL A 15 -0.84 24.28 1.68
N HIS A 16 -0.98 23.59 2.81
CA HIS A 16 -0.26 22.37 3.14
C HIS A 16 -1.16 21.18 2.83
N ASP A 17 -0.65 20.18 2.11
CA ASP A 17 -1.42 19.01 1.69
C ASP A 17 -0.51 17.85 1.26
N ILE A 18 -0.57 16.74 2.00
CA ILE A 18 0.11 15.48 1.74
C ILE A 18 -0.90 14.34 1.59
N ALA A 19 -0.97 13.80 0.38
CA ALA A 19 -1.93 12.78 0.00
C ALA A 19 -1.27 11.41 -0.23
N ILE A 20 -1.92 10.34 0.25
CA ILE A 20 -1.58 8.96 -0.11
C ILE A 20 -2.37 8.55 -1.35
N ILE A 21 -1.68 8.51 -2.49
CA ILE A 21 -2.29 8.25 -3.79
C ILE A 21 -2.64 6.77 -3.98
N ARG A 22 -1.76 5.84 -3.59
CA ARG A 22 -2.07 4.40 -3.70
C ARG A 22 -1.19 3.54 -2.80
N ILE A 23 -1.68 2.34 -2.50
CA ILE A 23 -0.92 1.24 -1.94
C ILE A 23 -0.98 0.09 -2.95
N ILE A 24 0.16 -0.48 -3.28
CA ILE A 24 0.28 -1.68 -4.13
C ILE A 24 0.94 -2.79 -3.30
N SER A 25 0.21 -3.89 -3.14
CA SER A 25 0.71 -5.14 -2.57
C SER A 25 -0.01 -6.33 -3.19
N PRO A 26 0.57 -7.54 -3.15
CA PRO A 26 -0.15 -8.78 -3.36
C PRO A 26 -1.40 -8.88 -2.47
N ALA A 27 -2.51 -9.37 -3.04
CA ALA A 27 -3.78 -9.58 -2.32
C ALA A 27 -3.74 -10.83 -1.43
N VAL A 28 -2.92 -11.81 -1.78
CA VAL A 28 -2.72 -13.05 -1.04
C VAL A 28 -1.23 -13.28 -0.88
N ILE A 29 -0.77 -13.55 0.34
CA ILE A 29 0.64 -13.77 0.68
C ILE A 29 0.82 -15.06 1.47
N ASN A 30 1.96 -15.72 1.24
CA ASN A 30 2.32 -16.91 2.02
C ASN A 30 2.85 -16.50 3.39
N GLN A 31 2.40 -17.18 4.44
CA GLN A 31 2.95 -17.03 5.78
C GLN A 31 4.46 -17.32 5.77
N GLY A 32 5.24 -16.53 6.52
CA GLY A 32 6.70 -16.71 6.65
C GLY A 32 7.52 -16.19 5.46
N SER A 33 6.89 -15.47 4.53
CA SER A 33 7.57 -14.81 3.40
C SER A 33 7.75 -13.32 3.61
N ASN A 34 8.67 -12.72 2.85
CA ASN A 34 8.85 -11.27 2.80
C ASN A 34 7.95 -10.67 1.72
N LEU A 35 7.12 -9.71 2.11
CA LEU A 35 6.22 -8.97 1.25
C LEU A 35 6.83 -7.61 0.89
N SER A 36 6.74 -7.25 -0.40
CA SER A 36 7.04 -5.90 -0.88
C SER A 36 5.75 -5.09 -0.97
N ILE A 37 5.71 -3.93 -0.31
CA ILE A 37 4.57 -3.01 -0.27
C ILE A 37 5.04 -1.66 -0.83
N ASN A 38 4.43 -1.21 -1.91
CA ASN A 38 4.73 0.09 -2.51
C ASN A 38 3.63 1.09 -2.15
N VAL A 39 4.02 2.20 -1.51
CA VAL A 39 3.10 3.30 -1.19
C VAL A 39 3.50 4.52 -2.00
N THR A 40 2.58 5.02 -2.82
CA THR A 40 2.77 6.27 -3.57
C THR A 40 2.13 7.41 -2.80
N ILE A 41 2.90 8.47 -2.62
CA ILE A 41 2.53 9.69 -1.91
C ILE A 41 2.80 10.89 -2.81
N GLU A 42 2.01 11.94 -2.63
CA GLU A 42 2.13 13.19 -3.37
C GLU A 42 2.02 14.35 -2.39
N ASN A 43 2.84 15.39 -2.60
CA ASN A 43 2.67 16.67 -1.94
C ASN A 43 1.84 17.56 -2.86
N GLN A 44 0.55 17.69 -2.55
CA GLN A 44 -0.40 18.50 -3.31
C GLN A 44 -0.43 19.96 -2.84
N GLY A 45 0.31 20.28 -1.77
CA GLY A 45 0.47 21.61 -1.22
C GLY A 45 1.49 22.49 -1.94
N ASP A 46 1.62 23.73 -1.47
CA ASP A 46 2.50 24.77 -2.01
C ASP A 46 3.88 24.83 -1.32
N PHE A 47 4.08 24.04 -0.26
CA PHE A 47 5.29 24.04 0.56
C PHE A 47 6.04 22.72 0.46
N LYS A 48 7.34 22.76 0.74
CA LYS A 48 8.12 21.56 0.98
C LYS A 48 7.80 21.01 2.37
N GLU A 49 7.47 19.73 2.44
CA GLU A 49 7.11 19.08 3.69
C GLU A 49 8.13 18.03 4.14
N ILE A 50 8.15 17.79 5.45
CA ILE A 50 8.88 16.70 6.08
C ILE A 50 7.90 15.98 7.01
N PHE A 51 7.65 14.70 6.75
CA PHE A 51 6.63 13.92 7.46
C PHE A 51 7.02 12.45 7.63
N ASN A 52 6.29 11.76 8.50
CA ASN A 52 6.45 10.34 8.76
C ASN A 52 5.31 9.55 8.13
N LEU A 53 5.65 8.67 7.20
CA LEU A 53 4.73 7.67 6.67
C LEU A 53 4.85 6.38 7.51
N THR A 54 3.74 5.96 8.10
CA THR A 54 3.67 4.68 8.82
C THR A 54 2.78 3.71 8.06
N VAL A 55 3.27 2.49 7.84
CA VAL A 55 2.47 1.39 7.30
C VAL A 55 2.06 0.49 8.46
N TYR A 56 0.77 0.14 8.50
CA TYR A 56 0.16 -0.71 9.53
C TYR A 56 -0.49 -1.94 8.92
N LEU A 57 -0.39 -3.07 9.62
CA LEU A 57 -1.27 -4.22 9.43
C LEU A 57 -2.31 -4.23 10.54
N ASN A 58 -3.58 -4.01 10.18
CA ASN A 58 -4.68 -3.70 11.10
C ASN A 58 -4.30 -2.51 12.01
N THR A 59 -3.83 -2.80 13.21
CA THR A 59 -3.38 -1.81 14.21
C THR A 59 -1.88 -1.91 14.53
N THR A 60 -1.19 -2.91 13.99
CA THR A 60 0.23 -3.17 14.27
C THR A 60 1.11 -2.39 13.29
N PRO A 61 2.02 -1.51 13.74
CA PRO A 61 2.95 -0.82 12.85
C PRO A 61 3.96 -1.82 12.27
N ILE A 62 4.12 -1.78 10.95
CA ILE A 62 5.13 -2.56 10.22
C ILE A 62 6.45 -1.79 10.22
N GLU A 63 6.43 -0.56 9.70
CA GLU A 63 7.62 0.27 9.53
C GLU A 63 7.19 1.73 9.38
N ILE A 64 8.07 2.64 9.79
CA ILE A 64 7.93 4.09 9.67
C ILE A 64 9.09 4.60 8.81
N LYS A 65 8.78 5.48 7.85
CA LYS A 65 9.79 6.20 7.06
C LYS A 65 9.56 7.70 7.15
N THR A 66 10.63 8.44 7.39
CA THR A 66 10.64 9.90 7.32
C THR A 66 11.04 10.32 5.92
N ILE A 67 10.23 11.19 5.30
CA ILE A 67 10.42 11.64 3.92
C ILE A 67 10.36 13.15 3.88
N SER A 68 11.13 13.74 2.97
CA SER A 68 10.95 15.13 2.56
C SER A 68 10.52 15.18 1.10
N LEU A 69 9.48 15.94 0.81
CA LEU A 69 8.88 16.01 -0.52
C LEU A 69 8.66 17.48 -0.90
N GLU A 70 9.22 17.90 -2.04
CA GLU A 70 8.97 19.24 -2.60
C GLU A 70 7.50 19.40 -3.01
N SER A 71 7.02 20.64 -3.07
CA SER A 71 5.66 20.95 -3.54
C SER A 71 5.42 20.37 -4.94
N GLY A 72 4.25 19.74 -5.13
CA GLY A 72 3.86 19.10 -6.38
C GLY A 72 4.62 17.81 -6.72
N ALA A 73 5.54 17.36 -5.87
CA ALA A 73 6.32 16.16 -6.14
C ALA A 73 5.55 14.89 -5.72
N LEU A 74 5.80 13.80 -6.46
CA LEU A 74 5.25 12.48 -6.22
C LEU A 74 6.39 11.48 -6.06
N THR A 75 6.29 10.61 -5.06
CA THR A 75 7.29 9.56 -4.83
C THR A 75 6.62 8.24 -4.44
N THR A 76 7.32 7.13 -4.67
CA THR A 76 6.88 5.79 -4.27
C THR A 76 7.92 5.17 -3.36
N LEU A 77 7.46 4.71 -2.19
CA LEU A 77 8.30 4.11 -1.17
C LEU A 77 8.01 2.62 -1.09
N ASN A 78 9.07 1.84 -1.08
CA ASN A 78 8.99 0.39 -0.90
C ASN A 78 9.20 0.04 0.57
N PHE A 79 8.35 -0.81 1.13
CA PHE A 79 8.43 -1.38 2.47
C PHE A 79 8.54 -2.90 2.36
N ILE A 80 9.49 -3.48 3.09
CA ILE A 80 9.69 -4.94 3.10
C ILE A 80 9.21 -5.46 4.45
N TRP A 81 8.16 -6.28 4.43
CA TRP A 81 7.56 -6.82 5.64
C TRP A 81 7.68 -8.34 5.70
N ASN A 82 8.25 -8.86 6.81
CA ASN A 82 8.28 -10.29 7.08
C ASN A 82 6.99 -10.75 7.76
N THR A 83 6.26 -11.66 7.11
CA THR A 83 4.99 -12.21 7.60
C THR A 83 5.13 -13.35 8.61
N THR A 84 6.37 -13.69 9.02
CA THR A 84 6.63 -14.72 10.03
C THR A 84 5.91 -14.38 11.34
N GLY A 85 5.21 -15.36 11.91
CA GLY A 85 4.50 -15.21 13.18
C GLY A 85 3.11 -14.59 13.08
N PHE A 86 2.68 -14.12 11.90
CA PHE A 86 1.30 -13.68 11.67
C PHE A 86 0.42 -14.88 11.28
N ALA A 87 -0.73 -15.03 11.91
CA ALA A 87 -1.67 -16.12 11.63
C ALA A 87 -2.29 -16.01 10.22
N GLU A 88 -2.87 -17.10 9.73
CA GLU A 88 -3.68 -17.06 8.52
C GLU A 88 -4.95 -16.22 8.75
N GLY A 89 -5.35 -15.47 7.74
CA GLY A 89 -6.58 -14.70 7.80
C GLY A 89 -6.58 -13.45 6.94
N LYS A 90 -7.67 -12.70 7.04
CA LYS A 90 -7.84 -11.42 6.35
C LYS A 90 -7.28 -10.30 7.21
N TYR A 91 -6.52 -9.43 6.57
CA TYR A 91 -5.89 -8.27 7.17
C TYR A 91 -6.20 -7.02 6.36
N VAL A 92 -6.20 -5.88 7.04
CA VAL A 92 -6.27 -4.55 6.44
C VAL A 92 -4.86 -3.97 6.47
N LEU A 93 -4.27 -3.75 5.30
CA LEU A 93 -3.03 -3.01 5.18
C LEU A 93 -3.39 -1.53 5.04
N SER A 94 -2.84 -0.67 5.90
CA SER A 94 -3.08 0.76 5.84
C SER A 94 -1.78 1.55 5.85
N ALA A 95 -1.79 2.66 5.13
CA ALA A 95 -0.73 3.64 5.16
C ALA A 95 -1.32 4.92 5.76
N TRP A 96 -0.57 5.56 6.64
CA TRP A 96 -1.02 6.74 7.36
C TRP A 96 0.13 7.73 7.56
N ILE A 97 -0.20 9.00 7.34
CA ILE A 97 0.66 10.15 7.57
C ILE A 97 -0.04 11.00 8.63
N ALA A 98 0.71 11.43 9.63
CA ALA A 98 0.20 12.41 10.59
C ALA A 98 0.01 13.75 9.86
N PRO A 99 -1.10 14.47 10.08
CA PRO A 99 -1.32 15.75 9.43
C PRO A 99 -0.12 16.69 9.65
N VAL A 100 0.34 17.31 8.57
CA VAL A 100 1.37 18.36 8.70
C VAL A 100 0.73 19.61 9.30
N LEU A 101 1.56 20.51 9.83
CA LEU A 101 1.04 21.72 10.49
C LEU A 101 0.24 22.54 9.46
N GLU A 102 -0.94 23.02 9.87
CA GLU A 102 -1.84 23.84 9.04
C GLU A 102 -2.44 23.13 7.80
N GLU A 103 -2.27 21.82 7.67
CA GLU A 103 -3.00 21.02 6.70
C GLU A 103 -4.48 20.91 7.07
N THR A 104 -5.36 21.25 6.13
CA THR A 104 -6.82 21.21 6.31
C THR A 104 -7.48 20.00 5.66
N GLU A 105 -6.90 19.51 4.57
CA GLU A 105 -7.37 18.31 3.87
C GLU A 105 -6.60 17.11 4.41
N ILE A 106 -7.16 16.44 5.44
CA ILE A 106 -6.45 15.37 6.17
C ILE A 106 -6.97 13.96 5.88
N LEU A 107 -7.96 13.84 5.00
CA LEU A 107 -8.69 12.58 4.78
C LEU A 107 -7.91 11.62 3.87
N ASP A 108 -7.09 12.14 2.98
CA ASP A 108 -6.23 11.43 2.04
C ASP A 108 -4.83 11.14 2.58
N ASN A 109 -4.47 11.67 3.75
CA ASN A 109 -3.32 11.23 4.55
C ASN A 109 -3.46 9.79 5.04
N LYS A 110 -4.57 9.11 4.75
CA LYS A 110 -4.81 7.70 5.07
C LYS A 110 -5.36 6.93 3.89
N LYS A 111 -4.78 5.76 3.62
CA LYS A 111 -5.33 4.80 2.65
C LYS A 111 -5.28 3.37 3.18
N SER A 112 -6.18 2.51 2.71
CA SER A 112 -6.24 1.12 3.16
C SER A 112 -6.63 0.17 2.04
N ILE A 113 -6.08 -1.02 2.06
CA ILE A 113 -6.41 -2.14 1.17
C ILE A 113 -6.58 -3.43 1.99
N SER A 114 -7.31 -4.40 1.45
CA SER A 114 -7.46 -5.72 2.08
C SER A 114 -6.47 -6.72 1.51
N MET A 115 -5.96 -7.60 2.36
CA MET A 115 -5.10 -8.71 1.96
C MET A 115 -5.40 -9.96 2.80
N GLU A 116 -4.87 -11.11 2.38
CA GLU A 116 -5.05 -12.39 3.05
C GLU A 116 -3.69 -13.10 3.23
N ILE A 117 -3.40 -13.54 4.45
CA ILE A 117 -2.25 -14.42 4.73
C ILE A 117 -2.76 -15.85 4.71
N VAL A 118 -2.11 -16.70 3.93
CA VAL A 118 -2.42 -18.13 3.81
C VAL A 118 -1.15 -18.96 3.98
N THR A 119 -1.27 -20.20 4.42
CA THR A 119 -0.19 -21.18 4.21
C THR A 119 -0.36 -21.81 2.84
N ILE A 120 0.70 -21.78 2.04
CA ILE A 120 0.79 -22.52 0.79
C ILE A 120 1.51 -23.85 1.05
N SER A 121 0.81 -24.96 0.89
CA SER A 121 1.37 -26.31 1.00
C SER A 121 1.20 -27.09 -0.29
N PHE A 122 2.21 -27.88 -0.63
CA PHE A 122 2.19 -28.82 -1.75
C PHE A 122 1.96 -30.23 -1.19
N GLU A 123 0.89 -30.89 -1.61
CA GLU A 123 0.55 -32.25 -1.11
C GLU A 123 1.32 -33.38 -1.82
N GLY A 124 2.35 -33.04 -2.60
CA GLY A 124 3.10 -34.00 -3.41
C GLY A 124 2.39 -34.34 -4.73
N PRO A 125 3.04 -35.15 -5.58
CA PRO A 125 2.46 -35.58 -6.86
C PRO A 125 1.39 -36.66 -6.63
N PHE A 126 0.27 -36.52 -7.31
CA PHE A 126 -0.77 -37.54 -7.41
C PHE A 126 -0.85 -38.03 -8.87
N TYR A 127 -0.97 -39.34 -9.06
CA TYR A 127 -1.04 -39.94 -10.39
C TYR A 127 -2.46 -40.43 -10.70
N TRP A 128 -3.01 -40.00 -11.84
CA TRP A 128 -4.28 -40.52 -12.37
C TRP A 128 -4.14 -40.85 -13.84
N ARG A 129 -4.41 -42.11 -14.22
CA ARG A 129 -4.20 -42.63 -15.59
C ARG A 129 -2.81 -42.29 -16.15
N SER A 130 -1.78 -42.45 -15.32
CA SER A 130 -0.37 -42.19 -15.68
C SER A 130 -0.05 -40.72 -16.01
N ILE A 131 -0.92 -39.78 -15.66
CA ILE A 131 -0.66 -38.34 -15.71
C ILE A 131 -0.31 -37.87 -14.30
N GLU A 132 0.73 -37.03 -14.19
CA GLU A 132 1.17 -36.42 -12.94
C GLU A 132 0.39 -35.13 -12.66
N TYR A 133 -0.16 -35.03 -11.45
CA TYR A 133 -0.88 -33.88 -10.96
C TYR A 133 -0.22 -33.36 -9.69
N TRP A 134 -0.14 -32.04 -9.56
CA TRP A 134 0.27 -31.40 -8.31
C TRP A 134 -0.92 -30.70 -7.68
N VAL A 135 -1.17 -31.00 -6.41
CA VAL A 135 -2.20 -30.32 -5.61
C VAL A 135 -1.54 -29.20 -4.83
N VAL A 136 -1.91 -27.97 -5.16
CA VAL A 136 -1.54 -26.77 -4.40
C VAL A 136 -2.71 -26.43 -3.50
N GLN A 137 -2.43 -26.36 -2.19
CA GLN A 137 -3.40 -25.90 -1.20
C GLN A 137 -3.10 -24.47 -0.78
N PHE A 138 -4.15 -23.65 -0.72
CA PHE A 138 -4.12 -22.31 -0.15
C PHE A 138 -5.02 -22.30 1.08
N GLY A 139 -4.40 -22.38 2.27
CA GLY A 139 -5.11 -22.53 3.55
C GLY A 139 -6.08 -23.74 3.58
N ARG A 140 -7.05 -23.71 4.49
CA ARG A 140 -8.02 -24.83 4.69
C ARG A 140 -9.09 -25.00 3.60
N LYS A 141 -9.23 -24.09 2.63
CA LYS A 141 -10.45 -23.99 1.80
C LYS A 141 -10.24 -23.97 0.28
N ARG A 142 -9.02 -23.82 -0.24
CA ARG A 142 -8.81 -23.69 -1.69
C ARG A 142 -7.76 -24.70 -2.16
N ARG A 143 -8.13 -25.51 -3.16
CA ARG A 143 -7.25 -26.47 -3.83
C ARG A 143 -7.21 -26.12 -5.31
N ALA A 144 -6.01 -26.00 -5.86
CA ALA A 144 -5.80 -25.94 -7.31
C ALA A 144 -5.04 -27.19 -7.73
N ILE A 145 -5.46 -27.81 -8.82
CA ILE A 145 -4.80 -28.95 -9.42
C ILE A 145 -4.11 -28.44 -10.68
N CYS A 146 -2.78 -28.52 -10.73
CA CYS A 146 -2.02 -28.21 -11.93
C CYS A 146 -1.65 -29.50 -12.65
N LEU A 147 -1.86 -29.52 -13.97
CA LEU A 147 -1.38 -30.58 -14.86
C LEU A 147 0.09 -30.30 -15.18
N VAL A 148 0.97 -31.26 -14.95
CA VAL A 148 2.32 -31.21 -15.53
C VAL A 148 2.30 -32.12 -16.76
N SER A 149 2.36 -31.51 -17.95
CA SER A 149 2.61 -32.25 -19.18
C SER A 149 4.08 -32.63 -19.21
N ASN A 150 4.38 -33.92 -19.08
CA ASN A 150 5.71 -34.43 -19.41
C ASN A 150 5.90 -34.31 -20.93
N TYR A 151 6.91 -33.55 -21.36
CA TYR A 151 7.49 -33.68 -22.70
C TYR A 151 8.28 -34.99 -22.79
#